data_AF-A0A3D0ZU21-F1
#
_entry.id   AF-A0A3D0ZU21-F1
#
_cell.length_a   1.000
_cell.length_b   1.000
_cell.length_c   1.000
_cell.angle_alpha   90.00
_cell.angle_beta   90.00
_cell.angle_gamma   90.00
#
_symmetry.space_group_name_H-M   'P 1'
#
loop_
_entity.id
_entity.type
_entity.pdbx_description
1 polymer ?
#
loop_
_entity_poly.entity_id
_entity_poly.type
_entity_poly.pdbx_seq_one_letter_code
_entity_poly.pdbx_strand_id
1 'polypeptide(L)' 'MSSDKFLKNAWYVAGWSKEYGQKLVAQRLLNERVVLYRKQDGAPVAL' A
#
# COMPACT_ATOMS: atom_id res chain seq x y z
N MET A 1 -11.62 22.26 0.96
CA MET A 1 -11.10 21.45 -0.15
C MET A 1 -9.59 21.40 -0.02
N SER A 2 -9.01 20.28 0.43
CA SER A 2 -7.55 20.13 0.35
C SER A 2 -7.24 19.43 -0.96
N SER A 3 -6.74 20.17 -1.93
CA SER A 3 -6.05 19.59 -3.08
C SER A 3 -4.70 19.07 -2.56
N ASP A 4 -4.71 17.90 -1.93
CA ASP A 4 -3.46 17.25 -1.52
C ASP A 4 -2.72 16.86 -2.80
N LYS A 5 -1.71 17.67 -3.13
CA LYS A 5 -1.05 17.67 -4.44
C LYS A 5 0.01 16.56 -4.47
N PHE A 6 -0.44 15.31 -4.50
CA PHE A 6 0.42 14.16 -4.73
C PHE A 6 0.57 13.88 -6.23
N LEU A 7 1.78 13.56 -6.68
CA LEU A 7 2.03 13.07 -8.03
C LEU A 7 1.52 11.63 -8.12
N LYS A 8 0.40 11.38 -8.82
CA LYS A 8 -0.24 10.06 -8.83
C LYS A 8 0.38 9.08 -9.85
N ASN A 9 0.92 9.59 -10.95
CA ASN A 9 1.46 8.77 -12.04
C ASN A 9 2.96 8.49 -11.86
N ALA A 10 3.33 8.03 -10.68
CA ALA A 10 4.69 7.65 -10.32
C ALA A 10 4.67 6.49 -9.33
N TRP A 11 5.79 5.78 -9.23
CA TRP A 11 5.93 4.69 -8.28
C TRP A 11 6.28 5.20 -6.89
N TYR A 12 5.58 4.69 -5.88
CA TYR A 12 5.85 4.94 -4.47
C TYR A 12 6.08 3.61 -3.76
N VAL A 13 7.13 3.54 -2.93
CA VAL A 13 7.40 2.37 -2.11
C VAL A 13 6.41 2.33 -0.95
N ALA A 14 5.65 1.25 -0.86
CA ALA A 14 4.64 1.06 0.18
C ALA A 14 5.24 0.57 1.51
N GLY A 15 6.37 -0.16 1.46
CA GLY A 15 7.13 -0.66 2.60
C GLY A 15 8.10 -1.79 2.21
N TRP A 16 8.74 -2.41 3.19
CA TRP A 16 9.67 -3.52 2.96
C TRP A 16 8.95 -4.85 2.83
N SER A 17 9.41 -5.70 1.91
CA SER A 17 8.86 -7.03 1.63
C SER A 17 8.64 -7.91 2.89
N LYS A 18 9.51 -7.78 3.90
CA LYS A 18 9.47 -8.53 5.17
C LYS A 18 8.37 -8.07 6.14
N GLU A 19 7.82 -6.87 5.94
CA GLU A 19 6.77 -6.30 6.78
C GLU A 19 5.38 -6.83 6.39
N TYR A 20 5.26 -7.42 5.18
CA TYR A 20 4.00 -7.91 4.63
C TYR A 20 3.99 -9.42 4.49
N GLY A 21 3.18 -10.06 5.34
CA GLY A 21 2.79 -11.46 5.25
C GLY A 21 1.29 -11.61 4.94
N GLN A 22 0.68 -12.70 5.39
CA GLN A 22 -0.77 -12.93 5.19
C GLN A 22 -1.69 -12.05 6.05
N LYS A 23 -1.13 -11.39 7.08
CA LYS A 23 -1.88 -10.45 7.93
C LYS A 23 -2.19 -9.18 7.14
N LEU A 24 -3.43 -8.70 7.25
CA LEU A 24 -3.85 -7.41 6.70
C LEU A 24 -3.14 -6.27 7.43
N VAL A 25 -2.45 -5.41 6.68
CA VAL A 25 -1.77 -4.22 7.20
C VAL A 25 -2.38 -2.98 6.58
N ALA A 26 -3.05 -2.15 7.38
CA ALA A 26 -3.56 -0.87 6.94
C ALA A 26 -2.42 0.16 6.81
N GLN A 27 -2.38 0.87 5.69
CA GLN A 27 -1.42 1.92 5.38
C GLN A 27 -2.14 3.16 4.84
N ARG A 28 -1.49 4.32 4.95
CA ARG A 28 -1.95 5.56 4.28
C ARG A 28 -0.88 6.04 3.31
N LEU A 29 -1.18 5.98 2.01
CA LEU A 29 -0.28 6.38 0.93
C LEU A 29 -0.96 7.48 0.12
N LEU A 30 -0.29 8.63 -0.06
CA LEU A 30 -0.83 9.75 -0.84
C LEU A 30 -2.25 10.18 -0.41
N ASN A 31 -2.48 10.16 0.91
CA ASN A 31 -3.76 10.36 1.59
C ASN A 31 -4.89 9.37 1.25
N GLU A 32 -4.55 8.24 0.63
CA GLU A 32 -5.47 7.12 0.40
C GLU A 32 -5.21 6.01 1.42
N ARG A 33 -6.27 5.37 1.90
CA ARG A 33 -6.15 4.20 2.77
C ARG A 33 -6.02 2.97 1.88
N VAL A 34 -4.96 2.20 2.10
CA VAL A 34 -4.65 0.99 1.35
C VAL A 34 -4.39 -0.14 2.33
N VAL A 35 -4.89 -1.33 2.03
CA VAL A 35 -4.57 -2.54 2.80
C VAL A 35 -3.58 -3.39 2.03
N LEU A 36 -2.42 -3.64 2.63
CA LEU A 36 -1.36 -4.46 2.07
C LEU A 36 -1.32 -5.82 2.76
N TYR A 37 -1.23 -6.88 1.96
CA TYR A 37 -1.07 -8.26 2.44
C TYR A 37 -0.51 -9.15 1.33
N ARG A 38 -0.17 -10.39 1.67
CA ARG A 38 0.13 -11.45 0.71
C ARG A 38 -0.96 -12.50 0.69
N LYS A 39 -1.30 -12.96 -0.50
CA LYS A 39 -2.12 -14.16 -0.69
C LYS A 39 -1.39 -15.41 -0.21
N GLN A 40 -2.10 -16.54 -0.15
CA GLN A 40 -1.52 -17.84 0.17
C GLN A 40 -0.41 -18.27 -0.80
N ASP A 41 -0.50 -17.86 -2.07
CA ASP A 41 0.54 -18.07 -3.10
C ASP A 41 1.76 -17.13 -2.95
N GLY A 42 1.76 -16.25 -1.95
CA GLY A 42 2.84 -15.31 -1.67
C GLY A 42 2.82 -14.02 -2.48
N ALA A 43 1.92 -13.88 -3.45
CA ALA A 43 1.81 -12.66 -4.25
C ALA A 43 1.28 -11.48 -3.41
N PRO A 44 1.88 -10.29 -3.51
CA PRO A 44 1.46 -9.10 -2.78
C PRO A 44 0.16 -8.53 -3.37
N VAL A 45 -0.67 -7.94 -2.51
CA VAL A 45 -1.92 -7.26 -2.86
C VAL A 45 -1.95 -5.89 -2.20
N ALA A 46 -2.47 -4.90 -2.92
CA ALA A 46 -2.89 -3.61 -2.42
C ALA A 46 -4.38 -3.44 -2.74
N LEU A 47 -5.21 -3.29 -1.71
CA LEU A 47 -6.67 -3.12 -1.81
C LEU A 47 -7.09 -1.75 -1.26
#